data_AF-A0A941NDK5-F1
#
_entry.id   AF-A0A941NDK5-F1
#
_cell.length_a   1.000
_cell.length_b   1.000
_cell.length_c   1.000
_cell.angle_alpha   90.00
_cell.angle_beta   90.00
_cell.angle_gamma   90.00
#
_symmetry.space_group_name_H-M   'P 1'
#
loop_
_entity.id
_entity.type
_entity.pdbx_description
1 polymer ?
#
loop_
_entity_poly.entity_id
_entity_poly.type
_entity_poly.pdbx_seq_one_letter_code
_entity_poly.pdbx_strand_id
1 'polypeptide(L)'
;MEFSQGKLRSRFPDSKQIHRALFGAYYEEDIYDKYCGSMPRVMRLFHWRIEDAMRRRNLIFVHVPRVAGTSIARALYGSRCTRHHSIRYYKTVAPRFWEAADSFAVLRDPFDRFASSYAFVRGGGTETCRLSDVFVRQTARLRNVDDYLSFIEDRDDLSLDFVMRPQSWFVCDLKTGAPLVKRLFLYGRDDAILSDFLKSHGVDRLAWLNPSLRNPLELSARQRRRIEKIYVRDFELVGALRYRRAQGSPDLLRVAGVAAE
;
A
#
# COMPACT_ATOMS: atom_id res chain seq x y z
N MET A 1 -21.77 -11.02 -42.28
CA MET A 1 -22.32 -11.59 -41.03
C MET A 1 -21.30 -11.34 -39.93
N GLU A 2 -21.40 -10.19 -39.28
CA GLU A 2 -20.56 -9.85 -38.12
C GLU A 2 -21.09 -10.60 -36.88
N PHE A 3 -20.24 -11.44 -36.29
CA PHE A 3 -20.51 -12.06 -35.01
C PHE A 3 -20.32 -11.01 -33.90
N SER A 4 -21.43 -10.42 -33.48
CA SER A 4 -21.54 -9.67 -32.23
C SER A 4 -21.35 -10.64 -31.06
N GLN A 5 -20.16 -10.68 -30.47
CA GLN A 5 -19.96 -11.31 -29.16
C GLN A 5 -20.49 -10.37 -28.07
N GLY A 6 -21.78 -10.48 -27.79
CA GLY A 6 -22.38 -9.96 -26.57
C GLY A 6 -21.67 -10.58 -25.36
N LYS A 7 -20.91 -9.76 -24.62
CA LYS A 7 -20.36 -10.15 -23.32
C LYS A 7 -21.51 -10.56 -22.40
N LEU A 8 -21.62 -11.86 -22.13
CA LEU A 8 -22.43 -12.39 -21.06
C LEU A 8 -21.95 -11.75 -19.75
N ARG A 9 -22.68 -10.74 -19.25
CA ARG A 9 -22.47 -10.22 -17.88
C ARG A 9 -22.73 -11.39 -16.94
N SER A 10 -21.72 -11.80 -16.18
CA SER A 10 -21.87 -12.84 -15.15
C SER A 10 -22.98 -12.44 -14.19
N ARG A 11 -23.94 -13.35 -13.98
CA ARG A 11 -25.11 -13.18 -13.10
C ARG A 11 -24.77 -13.25 -11.60
N PHE A 12 -23.49 -13.37 -11.26
CA PHE A 12 -23.01 -13.40 -9.88
C PHE A 12 -22.74 -11.98 -9.40
N PRO A 13 -23.14 -11.61 -8.17
CA PRO A 13 -22.82 -10.30 -7.64
C PRO A 13 -21.28 -10.15 -7.56
N ASP A 14 -20.79 -8.97 -7.95
CA ASP A 14 -19.37 -8.59 -7.86
C ASP A 14 -18.88 -8.88 -6.43
N SER A 15 -17.85 -9.71 -6.26
CA SER A 15 -17.39 -10.15 -4.94
C SER A 15 -17.08 -8.98 -4.01
N LYS A 16 -16.64 -7.85 -4.57
CA LYS A 16 -16.42 -6.61 -3.81
C LYS A 16 -17.71 -5.96 -3.31
N GLN A 17 -18.81 -6.06 -4.06
CA GLN A 17 -20.11 -5.57 -3.60
C GLN A 17 -20.64 -6.45 -2.47
N ILE A 18 -20.44 -7.77 -2.56
CA ILE A 18 -20.78 -8.70 -1.48
C ILE A 18 -19.95 -8.38 -0.23
N HIS A 19 -18.63 -8.25 -0.38
CA HIS A 19 -17.74 -7.88 0.71
C HIS A 19 -18.15 -6.55 1.35
N ARG A 20 -18.50 -5.55 0.55
CA ARG A 20 -18.94 -4.25 1.07
C ARG A 20 -20.23 -4.36 1.86
N ALA A 21 -21.20 -5.13 1.38
CA ALA A 21 -22.47 -5.32 2.07
C ALA A 21 -22.31 -6.09 3.40
N LEU A 22 -21.48 -7.14 3.42
CA LEU A 22 -21.32 -8.01 4.59
C LEU A 22 -20.34 -7.45 5.63
N PHE A 23 -19.24 -6.85 5.18
CA PHE A 23 -18.12 -6.49 6.04
C PHE A 23 -17.81 -5.00 6.06
N GLY A 24 -18.50 -4.20 5.24
CA GLY A 24 -18.25 -2.77 5.13
C GLY A 24 -16.93 -2.41 4.43
N ALA A 25 -16.31 -3.33 3.68
CA ALA A 25 -15.09 -3.07 2.93
C ALA A 25 -15.09 -3.77 1.57
N TYR A 26 -14.41 -3.19 0.58
CA TYR A 26 -14.38 -3.77 -0.77
C TYR A 26 -13.34 -4.89 -0.92
N TYR A 27 -12.20 -4.73 -0.26
CA TYR A 27 -11.07 -5.65 -0.41
C TYR A 27 -11.04 -6.70 0.69
N GLU A 28 -10.56 -7.88 0.35
CA GLU A 28 -10.34 -8.97 1.31
C GLU A 28 -9.30 -8.56 2.37
N GLU A 29 -8.26 -7.83 1.94
CA GLU A 29 -7.24 -7.29 2.83
C GLU A 29 -7.82 -6.31 3.87
N ASP A 30 -8.89 -5.59 3.52
CA ASP A 30 -9.57 -4.66 4.43
C ASP A 30 -10.41 -5.37 5.47
N ILE A 31 -11.06 -6.47 5.06
CA ILE A 31 -11.77 -7.35 5.99
C ILE A 31 -10.76 -7.80 7.04
N TYR A 32 -9.58 -8.24 6.61
CA TYR A 32 -8.52 -8.62 7.55
C TYR A 32 -8.08 -7.46 8.42
N ASP A 33 -7.74 -6.31 7.87
CA ASP A 33 -7.33 -5.15 8.67
C ASP A 33 -8.40 -4.74 9.70
N LYS A 34 -9.67 -4.79 9.32
CA LYS A 34 -10.81 -4.47 10.19
C LYS A 34 -10.98 -5.47 11.34
N TYR A 35 -10.89 -6.77 11.06
CA TYR A 35 -11.13 -7.82 12.06
C TYR A 35 -9.87 -8.26 12.81
N CYS A 36 -8.67 -7.95 12.32
CA CYS A 36 -7.40 -8.22 13.01
C CYS A 36 -7.30 -7.50 14.35
N GLY A 37 -7.94 -6.32 14.48
CA GLY A 37 -7.98 -5.58 15.74
C GLY A 37 -9.04 -6.07 16.72
N SER A 38 -10.15 -6.63 16.24
CA SER A 38 -11.31 -6.99 17.07
C SER A 38 -11.41 -8.48 17.40
N MET A 39 -10.91 -9.37 16.52
CA MET A 39 -11.05 -10.83 16.66
C MET A 39 -9.76 -11.61 16.31
N PRO A 40 -8.59 -11.28 16.90
CA PRO A 40 -7.29 -11.85 16.50
C PRO A 40 -7.21 -13.38 16.64
N ARG A 41 -7.89 -13.98 17.63
CA ARG A 41 -7.91 -15.45 17.81
C ARG A 41 -8.63 -16.16 16.67
N VAL A 42 -9.77 -15.60 16.24
CA VAL A 42 -10.55 -16.10 15.10
C VAL A 42 -9.71 -15.99 13.83
N MET A 43 -9.00 -14.87 13.66
CA MET A 43 -8.13 -14.70 12.49
C MET A 43 -7.03 -15.76 12.36
N ARG A 44 -6.51 -16.25 13.49
CA ARG A 44 -5.48 -17.31 13.47
C ARG A 44 -6.02 -18.70 13.12
N LEU A 45 -7.34 -18.92 13.21
CA LEU A 45 -7.98 -20.21 12.94
C LEU A 45 -8.32 -20.42 11.46
N PHE A 46 -8.53 -19.36 10.67
CA PHE A 46 -9.11 -19.44 9.32
C PHE A 46 -8.10 -19.64 8.16
N HIS A 47 -7.00 -20.37 8.35
CA HIS A 47 -5.97 -20.58 7.31
C HIS A 47 -5.41 -19.29 6.66
N TRP A 48 -5.57 -18.12 7.29
CA TRP A 48 -4.88 -16.91 6.88
C TRP A 48 -3.40 -17.06 7.18
N ARG A 49 -2.60 -17.16 6.12
CA ARG A 49 -1.19 -17.51 6.22
C ARG A 49 -0.35 -16.45 5.53
N ILE A 50 0.80 -16.21 6.14
CA ILE A 50 1.91 -15.51 5.52
C ILE A 50 2.43 -16.40 4.40
N GLU A 51 2.70 -15.80 3.24
CA GLU A 51 3.20 -16.49 2.07
C GLU A 51 4.52 -17.20 2.39
N ASP A 52 4.65 -18.47 1.97
CA ASP A 52 5.83 -19.29 2.28
C ASP A 52 7.13 -18.65 1.79
N ALA A 53 7.08 -17.88 0.70
CA ALA A 53 8.21 -17.14 0.19
C ALA A 53 8.73 -16.08 1.18
N MET A 54 7.84 -15.37 1.89
CA MET A 54 8.23 -14.44 2.96
C MET A 54 8.85 -15.19 4.15
N ARG A 55 8.26 -16.34 4.52
CA ARG A 55 8.77 -17.18 5.61
C ARG A 55 10.17 -17.72 5.32
N ARG A 56 10.39 -18.25 4.11
CA ARG A 56 11.70 -18.78 3.68
C ARG A 56 12.80 -17.74 3.71
N ARG A 57 12.48 -16.47 3.42
CA ARG A 57 13.45 -15.37 3.47
C ARG A 57 13.56 -14.69 4.84
N ASN A 58 12.71 -15.07 5.80
CA ASN A 58 12.56 -14.36 7.07
C ASN A 58 12.40 -12.83 6.90
N LEU A 59 11.66 -12.44 5.86
CA LEU A 59 11.52 -11.04 5.42
C LEU A 59 10.06 -10.75 5.07
N ILE A 60 9.51 -9.70 5.68
CA ILE A 60 8.17 -9.18 5.39
C ILE A 60 8.33 -7.92 4.54
N PHE A 61 7.78 -7.94 3.33
CA PHE A 61 7.65 -6.73 2.52
C PHE A 61 6.21 -6.22 2.59
N VAL A 62 6.02 -5.00 3.10
CA VAL A 62 4.71 -4.34 3.07
C VAL A 62 4.61 -3.53 1.78
N HIS A 63 3.82 -4.05 0.83
CA HIS A 63 3.67 -3.45 -0.48
C HIS A 63 2.72 -2.23 -0.45
N VAL A 64 3.27 -1.05 -0.22
CA VAL A 64 2.54 0.22 -0.37
C VAL A 64 2.23 0.47 -1.86
N PRO A 65 1.00 0.80 -2.24
CA PRO A 65 0.67 1.10 -3.64
C PRO A 65 1.38 2.35 -4.17
N ARG A 66 1.68 2.33 -5.48
CA ARG A 66 2.22 3.47 -6.26
C ARG A 66 3.67 3.89 -5.95
N VAL A 67 4.44 3.02 -5.29
CA VAL A 67 5.87 3.20 -4.94
C VAL A 67 6.83 2.28 -5.73
N ALA A 68 6.39 1.78 -6.89
CA ALA A 68 7.09 0.76 -7.68
C ALA A 68 7.33 -0.59 -6.96
N GLY A 69 6.63 -0.88 -5.86
CA GLY A 69 6.85 -2.10 -5.08
C GLY A 69 6.50 -3.43 -5.78
N THR A 70 5.79 -3.40 -6.92
CA THR A 70 5.46 -4.64 -7.66
C THR A 70 6.71 -5.33 -8.21
N SER A 71 7.72 -4.58 -8.66
CA SER A 71 8.98 -5.16 -9.13
C SER A 71 9.75 -5.79 -7.96
N ILE A 72 9.78 -5.11 -6.81
CA ILE A 72 10.39 -5.59 -5.57
C ILE A 72 9.74 -6.90 -5.11
N ALA A 73 8.40 -6.92 -5.01
CA ALA A 73 7.66 -8.11 -4.61
C ALA A 73 7.91 -9.30 -5.55
N ARG A 74 7.92 -9.05 -6.88
CA ARG A 74 8.21 -10.09 -7.88
C ARG A 74 9.63 -10.63 -7.77
N ALA A 75 10.62 -9.77 -7.56
CA ALA A 75 12.02 -10.19 -7.43
C ALA A 75 12.26 -10.99 -6.15
N LEU A 76 11.66 -10.59 -5.04
CA LEU A 76 11.80 -11.30 -3.77
C LEU A 76 11.01 -12.61 -3.74
N TYR A 77 9.76 -12.59 -4.18
CA TYR A 77 8.84 -13.67 -3.85
C TYR A 77 8.03 -14.22 -5.04
N GLY A 78 8.21 -13.65 -6.24
CA GLY A 78 7.46 -14.02 -7.42
C GLY A 78 6.12 -13.28 -7.56
N SER A 79 5.31 -13.67 -8.55
CA SER A 79 4.11 -12.95 -8.97
C SER A 79 2.92 -13.02 -8.00
N ARG A 80 2.94 -13.93 -7.02
CA ARG A 80 1.82 -14.14 -6.07
C ARG A 80 1.82 -13.19 -4.87
N CYS A 81 2.98 -12.59 -4.53
CA CYS A 81 3.17 -11.73 -3.35
C CYS A 81 2.87 -10.24 -3.56
N THR A 82 1.91 -9.88 -4.43
CA THR A 82 1.63 -8.45 -4.75
C THR A 82 0.41 -7.90 -4.02
N ARG A 83 -0.05 -8.54 -2.94
CA ARG A 83 -1.19 -8.07 -2.14
C ARG A 83 -0.82 -6.87 -1.27
N HIS A 84 -1.82 -6.07 -0.91
CA HIS A 84 -1.64 -4.84 -0.14
C HIS A 84 -1.97 -4.99 1.34
N HIS A 85 -1.58 -6.11 1.95
CA HIS A 85 -1.74 -6.33 3.39
C HIS A 85 -0.92 -5.31 4.19
N SER A 86 -1.53 -4.73 5.23
CA SER A 86 -0.83 -3.88 6.18
C SER A 86 0.13 -4.69 7.06
N ILE A 87 1.05 -4.00 7.72
CA ILE A 87 1.91 -4.61 8.75
C ILE A 87 1.12 -5.17 9.94
N ARG A 88 -0.06 -4.61 10.23
CA ARG A 88 -0.93 -5.06 11.33
C ARG A 88 -1.48 -6.46 11.06
N TYR A 89 -1.80 -6.76 9.80
CA TYR A 89 -2.20 -8.10 9.38
C TYR A 89 -1.14 -9.14 9.78
N TYR A 90 0.13 -8.91 9.42
CA TYR A 90 1.22 -9.83 9.75
C TYR A 90 1.44 -9.96 11.26
N LYS A 91 1.39 -8.84 12.00
CA LYS A 91 1.49 -8.82 13.46
C LYS A 91 0.38 -9.65 14.12
N THR A 92 -0.85 -9.58 13.61
CA THR A 92 -1.99 -10.33 14.17
C THR A 92 -1.95 -11.81 13.80
N VAL A 93 -1.70 -12.13 12.53
CA VAL A 93 -1.81 -13.50 12.01
C VAL A 93 -0.63 -14.37 12.42
N ALA A 94 0.59 -13.81 12.48
CA ALA A 94 1.76 -14.55 12.93
C ALA A 94 2.69 -13.66 13.79
N PRO A 95 2.29 -13.32 15.03
CA PRO A 95 3.03 -12.39 15.89
C PRO A 95 4.48 -12.80 16.10
N ARG A 96 4.75 -14.09 16.37
CA ARG A 96 6.12 -14.62 16.53
C ARG A 96 6.98 -14.44 15.30
N PHE A 97 6.40 -14.61 14.11
CA PHE A 97 7.13 -14.40 12.85
C PHE A 97 7.34 -12.92 12.57
N TRP A 98 6.33 -12.07 12.77
CA TRP A 98 6.48 -10.62 12.64
C TRP A 98 7.58 -10.07 13.56
N GLU A 99 7.67 -10.58 14.79
CA GLU A 99 8.68 -10.21 15.75
C GLU A 99 10.08 -10.69 15.34
N ALA A 100 10.22 -11.93 14.84
CA ALA A 100 11.52 -12.50 14.46
C ALA A 100 12.03 -12.06 13.07
N ALA A 101 11.13 -11.86 12.10
CA ALA A 101 11.47 -11.55 10.71
C ALA A 101 11.87 -10.08 10.54
N ASP A 102 12.84 -9.78 9.65
CA ASP A 102 13.01 -8.38 9.25
C ASP A 102 11.77 -7.92 8.48
N SER A 103 11.47 -6.62 8.50
CA SER A 103 10.34 -6.09 7.73
C SER A 103 10.65 -4.75 7.13
N PHE A 104 10.23 -4.55 5.88
CA PHE A 104 10.46 -3.30 5.19
C PHE A 104 9.30 -2.84 4.31
N ALA A 105 9.27 -1.55 4.03
CA ALA A 105 8.38 -0.93 3.06
C ALA A 105 9.10 0.18 2.31
N VAL A 106 8.64 0.46 1.10
CA VAL A 106 9.06 1.63 0.34
C VAL A 106 7.93 2.66 0.38
N LEU A 107 8.28 3.88 0.75
CA LEU A 107 7.43 5.05 0.76
C LEU A 107 7.82 5.98 -0.38
N ARG A 108 6.95 6.89 -0.74
CA ARG A 108 7.18 7.93 -1.75
C ARG A 108 6.77 9.27 -1.17
N ASP A 109 7.36 10.35 -1.69
CA ASP A 109 6.89 11.70 -1.38
C ASP A 109 5.36 11.79 -1.56
N PRO A 110 4.60 12.32 -0.58
CA PRO A 110 3.15 12.28 -0.65
C PRO A 110 2.57 13.03 -1.87
N PHE A 111 3.20 14.12 -2.33
CA PHE A 111 2.75 14.82 -3.55
C PHE A 111 2.97 13.97 -4.80
N ASP A 112 4.15 13.37 -4.93
CA ASP A 112 4.47 12.50 -6.07
C ASP A 112 3.58 11.25 -6.10
N ARG A 113 3.28 10.70 -4.91
CA ARG A 113 2.37 9.56 -4.77
C ARG A 113 0.94 9.95 -5.13
N PHE A 114 0.47 11.12 -4.68
CA PHE A 114 -0.83 11.64 -5.06
C PHE A 114 -0.96 11.82 -6.57
N ALA A 115 0.01 12.47 -7.22
CA ALA A 115 0.05 12.60 -8.67
C ALA A 115 0.08 11.23 -9.36
N SER A 116 0.82 10.27 -8.78
CA SER A 116 0.88 8.91 -9.30
C SER A 116 -0.47 8.19 -9.24
N SER A 117 -1.20 8.35 -8.13
CA SER A 117 -2.52 7.78 -7.91
C SER A 117 -3.58 8.43 -8.78
N TYR A 118 -3.59 9.77 -8.85
CA TYR A 118 -4.52 10.52 -9.71
C TYR A 118 -4.44 10.06 -11.17
N ALA A 119 -3.23 9.96 -11.73
CA ALA A 119 -3.06 9.49 -13.09
C ALA A 119 -3.44 8.01 -13.27
N PHE A 120 -3.22 7.15 -12.26
CA PHE A 120 -3.67 5.75 -12.31
C PHE A 120 -5.20 5.64 -12.35
N VAL A 121 -5.89 6.39 -11.49
CA VAL A 121 -7.34 6.41 -11.41
C VAL A 121 -7.94 7.00 -12.69
N ARG A 122 -7.40 8.10 -13.20
CA ARG A 122 -7.82 8.72 -14.48
C ARG A 122 -7.58 7.82 -15.69
N GLY A 123 -6.54 6.99 -15.66
CA GLY A 123 -6.25 6.01 -16.70
C GLY A 123 -7.03 4.70 -16.57
N GLY A 124 -7.82 4.51 -15.50
CA GLY A 124 -8.48 3.23 -15.21
C GLY A 124 -7.50 2.08 -14.88
N GLY A 125 -6.24 2.40 -14.56
CA GLY A 125 -5.18 1.45 -14.26
C GLY A 125 -3.90 1.64 -15.08
N THR A 126 -3.09 0.59 -15.12
CA THR A 126 -1.98 0.36 -16.05
C THR A 126 -2.25 -0.89 -16.89
N GLU A 127 -1.44 -1.13 -17.91
CA GLU A 127 -1.51 -2.35 -18.73
C GLU A 127 -1.44 -3.64 -17.88
N THR A 128 -0.64 -3.60 -16.83
CA THR A 128 -0.35 -4.74 -15.95
C THR A 128 -1.21 -4.79 -14.68
N CYS A 129 -1.97 -3.73 -14.38
CA CYS A 129 -2.75 -3.62 -13.15
C CYS A 129 -3.96 -2.71 -13.39
N ARG A 130 -5.16 -3.28 -13.48
CA ARG A 130 -6.38 -2.50 -13.73
C ARG A 130 -6.98 -1.98 -12.42
N LEU A 131 -7.54 -0.78 -12.48
CA LEU A 131 -8.44 -0.30 -11.41
C LEU A 131 -9.69 -1.19 -11.44
N SER A 132 -10.16 -1.63 -10.27
CA SER A 132 -11.32 -2.52 -10.26
C SER A 132 -12.60 -1.83 -10.68
N ASP A 133 -13.51 -2.60 -11.26
CA ASP A 133 -14.74 -2.08 -11.90
C ASP A 133 -15.60 -1.21 -10.95
N VAL A 134 -15.63 -1.53 -9.65
CA VAL A 134 -16.31 -0.70 -8.64
C VAL A 134 -15.76 0.72 -8.63
N PHE A 135 -14.43 0.85 -8.57
CA PHE A 135 -13.78 2.16 -8.54
C PHE A 135 -13.82 2.84 -9.90
N VAL A 136 -13.69 2.09 -11.01
CA VAL A 136 -13.92 2.65 -12.36
C VAL A 136 -15.29 3.33 -12.45
N ARG A 137 -16.35 2.69 -11.93
CA ARG A 137 -17.70 3.28 -11.88
C ARG A 137 -17.76 4.50 -10.95
N GLN A 138 -17.21 4.40 -9.75
CA GLN A 138 -17.25 5.48 -8.76
C GLN A 138 -16.44 6.71 -9.18
N THR A 139 -15.35 6.53 -9.93
CA THR A 139 -14.48 7.60 -10.37
C THR A 139 -14.76 8.06 -11.80
N ALA A 140 -15.83 7.56 -12.44
CA ALA A 140 -16.17 7.87 -13.82
C ALA A 140 -16.44 9.37 -14.07
N ARG A 141 -16.84 10.12 -13.04
CA ARG A 141 -17.16 11.55 -13.12
C ARG A 141 -16.01 12.48 -12.74
N LEU A 142 -14.83 11.95 -12.41
CA LEU A 142 -13.69 12.78 -12.02
C LEU A 142 -13.07 13.45 -13.23
N ARG A 143 -13.13 14.78 -13.30
CA ARG A 143 -12.64 15.57 -14.45
C ARG A 143 -11.34 16.31 -14.18
N ASN A 144 -11.03 16.60 -12.92
CA ASN A 144 -9.85 17.35 -12.55
C ASN A 144 -9.34 16.92 -11.15
N VAL A 145 -8.26 17.58 -10.70
CA VAL A 145 -7.64 17.34 -9.40
C VAL A 145 -8.59 17.66 -8.24
N ASP A 146 -9.41 18.71 -8.35
CA ASP A 146 -10.33 19.09 -7.28
C ASP A 146 -11.45 18.06 -7.11
N ASP A 147 -11.99 17.50 -8.20
CA ASP A 147 -12.96 16.40 -8.15
C ASP A 147 -12.36 15.19 -7.42
N TYR A 148 -11.09 14.86 -7.72
CA TYR A 148 -10.39 13.72 -7.10
C TYR A 148 -10.09 13.96 -5.61
N LEU A 149 -9.70 15.18 -5.23
CA LEU A 149 -9.52 15.54 -3.83
C LEU A 149 -10.84 15.42 -3.06
N SER A 150 -11.93 15.98 -3.60
CA SER A 150 -13.24 15.88 -2.95
C SER A 150 -13.70 14.43 -2.83
N PHE A 151 -13.46 13.61 -3.86
CA PHE A 151 -13.75 12.19 -3.81
C PHE A 151 -13.08 11.47 -2.63
N ILE A 152 -11.81 11.82 -2.34
CA ILE A 152 -11.04 11.25 -1.23
C ILE A 152 -11.55 11.80 0.11
N GLU A 153 -11.76 13.11 0.21
CA GLU A 153 -12.20 13.77 1.44
C GLU A 153 -13.57 13.29 1.94
N ASP A 154 -14.47 12.93 1.02
CA ASP A 154 -15.84 12.48 1.34
C ASP A 154 -15.92 11.00 1.79
N ARG A 155 -14.77 10.30 1.93
CA ARG A 155 -14.73 8.85 2.16
C ARG A 155 -13.76 8.48 3.26
N ASP A 156 -14.13 7.45 4.02
CA ASP A 156 -13.19 6.76 4.92
C ASP A 156 -12.22 5.87 4.13
N ASP A 157 -11.10 5.50 4.77
CA ASP A 157 -10.05 4.69 4.15
C ASP A 157 -10.56 3.37 3.57
N LEU A 158 -11.47 2.65 4.25
CA LEU A 158 -11.98 1.34 3.79
C LEU A 158 -12.94 1.47 2.59
N SER A 159 -13.47 2.68 2.37
CA SER A 159 -14.28 3.02 1.21
C SER A 159 -13.45 3.47 -0.01
N LEU A 160 -12.13 3.58 0.15
CA LEU A 160 -11.20 3.99 -0.90
C LEU A 160 -10.45 2.81 -1.50
N ASP A 161 -10.02 2.98 -2.76
CA ASP A 161 -9.01 2.11 -3.37
C ASP A 161 -7.66 2.30 -2.66
N PHE A 162 -6.87 1.23 -2.55
CA PHE A 162 -5.56 1.27 -1.89
C PHE A 162 -4.64 2.38 -2.44
N VAL A 163 -4.74 2.69 -3.74
CA VAL A 163 -3.91 3.75 -4.34
C VAL A 163 -4.19 5.14 -3.77
N MET A 164 -5.41 5.36 -3.27
CA MET A 164 -5.88 6.65 -2.73
C MET A 164 -5.61 6.81 -1.22
N ARG A 165 -5.40 5.71 -0.49
CA ARG A 165 -5.22 5.72 0.97
C ARG A 165 -3.89 6.31 1.41
N PRO A 166 -3.70 6.76 2.65
CA PRO A 166 -2.39 7.14 3.14
C PRO A 166 -1.42 5.95 3.20
N GLN A 167 -0.12 6.19 3.01
CA GLN A 167 0.94 5.19 3.12
C GLN A 167 1.10 4.68 4.56
N SER A 168 0.92 5.58 5.53
CA SER A 168 0.88 5.29 6.96
C SER A 168 -0.20 4.26 7.31
N TRP A 169 -1.28 4.17 6.54
CA TRP A 169 -2.27 3.08 6.69
C TRP A 169 -1.62 1.71 6.57
N PHE A 170 -0.61 1.52 5.73
CA PHE A 170 -0.04 0.19 5.50
C PHE A 170 1.06 -0.15 6.52
N VAL A 171 1.76 0.87 7.04
CA VAL A 171 3.03 0.67 7.77
C VAL A 171 2.99 1.05 9.25
N CYS A 172 1.93 1.74 9.71
CA CYS A 172 1.80 2.19 11.09
C CYS A 172 0.72 1.44 11.87
N ASP A 173 0.78 1.55 13.19
CA ASP A 173 -0.34 1.31 14.07
C ASP A 173 -1.37 2.45 13.91
N LEU A 174 -2.65 2.11 13.78
CA LEU A 174 -3.70 3.12 13.55
C LEU A 174 -4.06 3.89 14.83
N LYS A 175 -3.79 3.33 16.01
CA LYS A 175 -4.10 3.95 17.31
C LYS A 175 -2.99 4.90 17.72
N THR A 176 -1.73 4.47 17.65
CA THR A 176 -0.59 5.29 18.09
C THR A 176 0.03 6.12 16.98
N GLY A 177 -0.23 5.79 15.72
CA GLY A 177 0.46 6.38 14.56
C GLY A 177 1.91 5.90 14.41
N ALA A 178 2.42 5.10 15.35
CA ALA A 178 3.79 4.63 15.33
C ALA A 178 3.99 3.59 14.21
N PRO A 179 5.08 3.68 13.44
CA PRO A 179 5.40 2.69 12.42
C PRO A 179 5.69 1.34 13.08
N LEU A 180 5.08 0.28 12.55
CA LEU A 180 5.29 -1.11 12.98
C LEU A 180 6.22 -1.86 12.02
N VAL A 181 6.49 -1.29 10.84
CA VAL A 181 7.49 -1.81 9.90
C VAL A 181 8.88 -1.41 10.40
N LYS A 182 9.79 -2.38 10.45
CA LYS A 182 11.15 -2.22 11.01
C LYS A 182 12.01 -1.30 10.14
N ARG A 183 11.83 -1.34 8.82
CA ARG A 183 12.62 -0.56 7.84
C ARG A 183 11.74 0.17 6.82
N LEU A 184 11.94 1.48 6.66
CA LEU A 184 11.28 2.30 5.64
C LEU A 184 12.33 2.91 4.70
N PHE A 185 12.05 2.88 3.40
CA PHE A 185 12.91 3.48 2.37
C PHE A 185 12.12 4.53 1.58
N LEU A 186 12.75 5.65 1.23
CA LEU A 186 12.15 6.65 0.35
C LEU A 186 12.52 6.42 -1.11
N TYR A 187 11.51 6.13 -1.94
CA TYR A 187 11.64 6.00 -3.38
C TYR A 187 12.26 7.26 -4.02
N GLY A 188 13.28 7.08 -4.86
CA GLY A 188 13.99 8.16 -5.54
C GLY A 188 15.04 8.87 -4.66
N ARG A 189 15.18 8.48 -3.39
CA ARG A 189 16.12 9.08 -2.44
C ARG A 189 17.03 8.02 -1.80
N ASP A 190 16.45 6.92 -1.35
CA ASP A 190 17.15 5.82 -0.69
C ASP A 190 17.47 4.68 -1.67
N ASP A 191 17.44 4.91 -2.99
CA ASP A 191 17.52 3.85 -4.00
C ASP A 191 18.79 2.99 -3.89
N ALA A 192 19.93 3.61 -3.60
CA ALA A 192 21.19 2.89 -3.38
C ALA A 192 21.14 2.02 -2.12
N ILE A 193 20.65 2.58 -1.01
CA ILE A 193 20.53 1.87 0.28
C ILE A 193 19.52 0.71 0.16
N LEU A 194 18.40 0.94 -0.52
CA LEU A 194 17.41 -0.09 -0.81
C LEU A 194 18.01 -1.19 -1.70
N SER A 195 18.79 -0.83 -2.72
CA SER A 195 19.46 -1.79 -3.59
C SER A 195 20.41 -2.70 -2.79
N ASP A 196 21.24 -2.12 -1.93
CA ASP A 196 22.17 -2.91 -1.10
C ASP A 196 21.44 -3.77 -0.05
N PHE A 197 20.36 -3.25 0.53
CA PHE A 197 19.48 -4.03 1.40
C PHE A 197 18.82 -5.22 0.66
N LEU A 198 18.42 -5.05 -0.59
CA LEU A 198 17.82 -6.13 -1.37
C LEU A 198 18.87 -7.15 -1.82
N LYS A 199 20.09 -6.73 -2.14
CA LYS A 199 21.23 -7.64 -2.41
C LYS A 199 21.52 -8.52 -1.20
N SER A 200 21.53 -7.96 0.01
CA SER A 200 21.74 -8.76 1.24
C SER A 200 20.63 -9.80 1.48
N HIS A 201 19.49 -9.67 0.81
CA HIS A 201 18.38 -10.63 0.82
C HIS A 201 18.29 -11.48 -0.47
N GLY A 202 19.36 -11.51 -1.27
CA GLY A 202 19.49 -12.38 -2.45
C GLY A 202 18.75 -11.87 -3.69
N VAL A 203 18.69 -10.55 -3.88
CA VAL A 203 18.16 -9.91 -5.11
C VAL A 203 19.25 -9.04 -5.73
N ASP A 204 19.90 -9.55 -6.79
CA ASP A 204 21.06 -8.89 -7.39
C ASP A 204 20.70 -7.70 -8.30
N ARG A 205 19.59 -7.79 -9.02
CA ARG A 205 19.14 -6.75 -9.95
C ARG A 205 17.63 -6.59 -9.90
N LEU A 206 17.20 -5.39 -9.52
CA LEU A 206 15.89 -4.88 -9.93
C LEU A 206 16.07 -4.18 -11.26
N ALA A 207 15.49 -4.75 -12.32
CA ALA A 207 15.23 -3.97 -13.53
C ALA A 207 14.25 -2.85 -13.12
N TRP A 208 14.77 -1.65 -12.88
CA TRP A 208 13.94 -0.48 -12.66
C TRP A 208 13.03 -0.32 -13.88
N LEU A 209 11.74 -0.65 -13.72
CA LEU A 209 10.74 -0.29 -14.70
C LEU A 209 10.49 1.20 -14.52
N ASN A 210 11.09 1.96 -15.44
CA ASN A 210 10.92 3.37 -15.75
C ASN A 210 10.34 4.23 -14.63
N PRO A 211 11.05 5.26 -14.11
CA PRO A 211 10.32 6.42 -13.63
C PRO A 211 9.45 6.83 -14.80
N SER A 212 8.13 6.59 -14.70
CA SER A 212 7.22 7.07 -15.71
C SER A 212 7.50 8.57 -15.76
N LEU A 213 8.08 9.05 -16.86
CA LEU A 213 8.23 10.46 -17.21
C LEU A 213 6.82 11.03 -17.12
N ARG A 214 6.46 11.46 -15.92
CA ARG A 214 5.18 12.06 -15.65
C ARG A 214 5.50 13.52 -15.52
N ASN A 215 4.93 14.30 -16.43
CA ASN A 215 4.88 15.74 -16.26
C ASN A 215 4.41 16.00 -14.82
N PRO A 216 5.19 16.76 -14.04
CA PRO A 216 4.82 17.07 -12.67
C PRO A 216 3.40 17.64 -12.70
N LEU A 217 2.52 17.06 -11.89
CA LEU A 217 1.16 17.55 -11.77
C LEU A 217 1.26 18.96 -11.17
N GLU A 218 0.91 19.98 -11.94
CA GLU A 218 0.87 21.34 -11.45
C GLU A 218 -0.28 21.48 -10.45
N LEU A 219 0.08 21.77 -9.20
CA LEU A 219 -0.86 21.88 -8.09
C LEU A 219 -0.86 23.31 -7.57
N SER A 220 -2.05 23.91 -7.52
CA SER A 220 -2.25 25.20 -6.85
C SER A 220 -1.93 25.09 -5.36
N ALA A 221 -1.62 26.22 -4.72
CA ALA A 221 -1.40 26.27 -3.27
C ALA A 221 -2.61 25.73 -2.48
N ARG A 222 -3.84 25.94 -2.98
CA ARG A 222 -5.06 25.37 -2.40
C ARG A 222 -5.06 23.85 -2.44
N GLN A 223 -4.75 23.26 -3.59
CA GLN A 223 -4.72 21.81 -3.75
C GLN A 223 -3.61 21.18 -2.91
N ARG A 224 -2.43 21.81 -2.82
CA ARG A 224 -1.34 21.34 -1.96
C ARG A 224 -1.78 21.25 -0.49
N ARG A 225 -2.43 22.28 0.04
CA ARG A 225 -2.97 22.27 1.41
C ARG A 225 -4.00 21.17 1.65
N ARG A 226 -4.87 20.90 0.66
CA ARG A 226 -5.83 19.77 0.74
C ARG A 226 -5.10 18.42 0.80
N ILE A 227 -4.08 18.22 -0.05
CA ILE A 227 -3.25 17.00 -0.04
C ILE A 227 -2.53 16.84 1.30
N GLU A 228 -1.92 17.91 1.82
CA GLU A 228 -1.28 17.91 3.15
C GLU A 228 -2.24 17.52 4.26
N LYS A 229 -3.47 18.03 4.22
CA LYS A 229 -4.52 17.67 5.18
C LYS A 229 -4.93 16.20 5.07
N ILE A 230 -5.20 15.70 3.86
CA ILE A 230 -5.60 14.31 3.61
C ILE A 230 -4.51 13.34 4.05
N TYR A 231 -3.25 13.64 3.75
CA TYR A 231 -2.10 12.76 3.97
C TYR A 231 -1.17 13.23 5.08
N VAL A 232 -1.69 13.94 6.09
CA VAL A 232 -0.88 14.55 7.16
C VAL A 232 0.08 13.54 7.82
N ARG A 233 -0.42 12.34 8.11
CA ARG A 233 0.37 11.23 8.70
C ARG A 233 1.50 10.75 7.78
N ASP A 234 1.31 10.82 6.46
CA ASP A 234 2.37 10.47 5.51
C ASP A 234 3.45 11.55 5.46
N PHE A 235 3.06 12.83 5.51
CA PHE A 235 4.00 13.95 5.57
C PHE A 235 4.83 13.90 6.86
N GLU A 236 4.20 13.63 8.01
CA GLU A 236 4.87 13.42 9.29
C GLU A 236 5.85 12.23 9.22
N LEU A 237 5.41 11.09 8.70
CA LEU A 237 6.22 9.89 8.58
C LEU A 237 7.45 10.10 7.67
N VAL A 238 7.24 10.71 6.50
CA VAL A 238 8.31 11.01 5.55
C VAL A 238 9.25 12.09 6.12
N GLY A 239 8.72 13.10 6.80
CA GLY A 239 9.50 14.13 7.47
C GLY A 239 10.41 13.55 8.56
N ALA A 240 9.86 12.71 9.44
CA ALA A 240 10.62 12.02 10.49
C ALA A 240 11.70 11.08 9.93
N LEU A 241 11.44 10.46 8.78
CA LEU A 241 12.44 9.64 8.08
C LEU A 241 13.58 10.50 7.51
N ARG A 242 13.25 11.59 6.81
CA ARG A 242 14.24 12.54 6.27
C ARG A 242 15.11 13.15 7.37
N TYR A 243 14.50 13.56 8.48
CA TYR A 243 15.22 14.13 9.62
C TYR A 243 16.26 13.16 10.16
N ARG A 244 15.90 11.88 10.38
CA ARG A 244 16.85 10.88 10.89
C ARG A 244 17.95 10.50 9.92
N ARG A 245 17.67 10.50 8.62
CA ARG A 245 18.69 10.33 7.58
C ARG A 245 19.72 11.45 7.62
N ALA A 246 19.27 12.70 7.80
CA ALA A 246 20.16 13.84 7.96
C ALA A 246 21.04 13.76 9.23
N GLN A 247 20.56 13.06 10.28
CA GLN A 247 21.33 12.79 11.50
C GLN A 247 22.26 11.57 11.41
N GLY A 248 22.45 10.98 10.22
CA GLY A 248 23.36 9.85 10.02
C GLY A 248 22.91 8.53 10.65
N SER A 249 21.65 8.41 11.10
CA SER A 249 21.09 7.16 11.59
C SER A 249 20.70 6.25 10.42
N PRO A 250 21.43 5.14 10.16
CA PRO A 250 21.13 4.23 9.06
C PRO A 250 19.93 3.33 9.40
N ASP A 251 19.72 3.09 10.70
CA ASP A 251 18.69 2.20 11.22
C ASP A 251 17.40 2.93 11.59
N LEU A 252 16.33 2.31 11.12
CA LEU A 252 14.95 2.78 11.09
C LEU A 252 14.30 2.55 12.45
N LEU A 253 13.04 2.98 12.63
CA LEU A 253 12.37 2.94 13.94
C LEU A 253 12.49 1.55 14.57
N ARG A 254 13.36 1.38 15.57
CA ARG A 254 13.18 0.28 16.52
C ARG A 254 11.92 0.63 17.29
N VAL A 255 10.85 -0.12 17.04
CA VAL A 255 9.67 -0.09 17.90
C VAL A 255 10.17 -0.40 19.31
N ALA A 256 10.10 0.59 20.20
CA ALA A 256 10.25 0.34 21.61
C ALA A 256 9.04 -0.48 22.07
N GLY A 257 9.29 -1.66 22.66
CA GLY A 257 8.35 -2.38 23.50
C GLY A 257 7.41 -3.35 22.78
N VAL A 258 7.71 -4.64 22.91
CA VAL A 258 6.74 -5.58 23.46
C VAL A 258 7.49 -6.36 24.54
N ALA A 259 7.19 -6.05 25.80
CA ALA A 259 7.58 -6.90 26.90
C ALA A 259 6.91 -8.26 26.70
N ALA A 260 7.68 -9.33 26.93
CA ALA A 260 7.16 -10.68 26.98
C ALA A 260 6.15 -10.80 28.13
N GLU A 261 4.89 -11.08 27.79
CA GLU A 261 3.94 -11.85 28.61
C GLU A 261 3.20 -12.84 27.70
#